data_AF-A0A1V3XLK4-F1
#
_entry.id   AF-A0A1V3XLK4-F1
#
_cell.length_a   1.000
_cell.length_b   1.000
_cell.length_c   1.000
_cell.angle_alpha   90.00
_cell.angle_beta   90.00
_cell.angle_gamma   90.00
#
_symmetry.space_group_name_H-M   'P 1'
#
loop_
_entity.id
_entity.type
_entity.pdbx_description
1 polymer ?
#
loop_
_entity_poly.entity_id
_entity_poly.type
_entity_poly.pdbx_seq_one_letter_code
_entity_poly.pdbx_strand_id
1 'polypeptide(L)'
;MMGFGGTPDSALTGPMQKLLDGGFMQSVRLCVDRLGFAADPKIRASQEVAVATAPIDSPIGIIEPGQVAGRRFHWEALVGDKVVVEITVNWLMGSENLDPPWSFGPAGERYEIEVRGNPDTFVTVKGWQPESVAAGLQSNPGIVATAAHCVNAIPATCAAPAGIQSFFDLPLITARAAPELSR
;
A
#
# COMPACT_ATOMS: atom_id res chain seq x y z
N MET A 1 -9.09 12.88 3.37
CA MET A 1 -8.09 12.97 4.45
C MET A 1 -6.76 12.35 3.99
N MET A 2 -6.13 12.94 2.98
CA MET A 2 -4.82 12.54 2.43
C MET A 2 -3.99 13.74 1.97
N GLY A 3 -4.43 14.96 2.29
CA GLY A 3 -3.86 16.19 1.76
C GLY A 3 -4.27 16.53 0.32
N PHE A 4 -5.10 15.70 -0.34
CA PHE A 4 -5.67 16.04 -1.65
C PHE A 4 -6.53 17.30 -1.57
N GLY A 5 -6.43 18.16 -2.59
CA GLY A 5 -7.05 19.49 -2.60
C GLY A 5 -6.34 20.53 -1.72
N GLY A 6 -5.27 20.14 -1.02
CA GLY A 6 -4.42 21.06 -0.24
C GLY A 6 -3.23 21.59 -1.05
N THR A 7 -2.42 22.44 -0.43
CA THR A 7 -1.15 22.92 -1.01
C THR A 7 -0.05 21.88 -0.86
N PRO A 8 0.97 21.86 -1.75
CA PRO A 8 2.14 20.99 -1.62
C PRO A 8 2.81 21.07 -0.24
N ASP A 9 3.05 22.28 0.27
CA ASP A 9 3.68 22.50 1.57
C ASP A 9 2.89 21.84 2.71
N SER A 10 1.56 21.98 2.69
CA SER A 10 0.69 21.38 3.70
C SER A 10 0.69 19.85 3.63
N ALA A 11 0.79 19.28 2.42
CA ALA A 11 0.82 17.83 2.23
C ALA A 11 2.15 17.22 2.67
N LEU A 12 3.27 17.91 2.39
CA LEU A 12 4.63 17.47 2.72
C LEU A 12 4.93 17.59 4.23
N THR A 13 4.44 18.65 4.87
CA THR A 13 4.67 18.88 6.32
C THR A 13 3.57 18.32 7.22
N GLY A 14 2.45 17.88 6.62
CA GLY A 14 1.29 17.37 7.32
C GLY A 14 1.52 16.03 8.04
N PRO A 15 0.59 15.61 8.91
CA PRO A 15 0.74 14.44 9.77
C PRO A 15 0.67 13.09 9.03
N MET A 16 0.27 13.11 7.75
CA MET A 16 -0.06 11.89 7.00
C MET A 16 1.10 10.91 6.88
N GLN A 17 2.33 11.39 6.64
CA GLN A 17 3.51 10.51 6.59
C GLN A 17 3.65 9.75 7.91
N LYS A 18 3.62 10.46 9.04
CA LYS A 18 3.76 9.86 10.38
C LYS A 18 2.67 8.84 10.70
N LEU A 19 1.44 9.09 10.22
CA LEU A 19 0.33 8.14 10.39
C LEU A 19 0.58 6.86 9.60
N LEU A 20 1.07 6.96 8.36
CA LEU A 20 1.36 5.82 7.49
C LEU A 20 2.64 5.07 7.92
N ASP A 21 3.62 5.78 8.47
CA ASP A 21 4.87 5.21 9.00
C ASP A 21 4.59 4.05 9.96
N GLY A 22 3.59 4.19 10.84
CA GLY A 22 3.24 3.17 11.83
C GLY A 22 3.00 1.79 11.22
N GLY A 23 2.26 1.70 10.11
CA GLY A 23 1.93 0.43 9.46
C GLY A 23 3.01 -0.05 8.48
N PHE A 24 3.50 0.84 7.62
CA PHE A 24 4.44 0.44 6.57
C PHE A 24 5.84 0.13 7.12
N MET A 25 6.32 0.86 8.13
CA MET A 25 7.59 0.52 8.76
C MET A 25 7.55 -0.84 9.48
N GLN A 26 6.38 -1.26 10.00
CA GLN A 26 6.23 -2.61 10.55
C GLN A 26 6.39 -3.68 9.46
N SER A 27 5.81 -3.44 8.28
CA SER A 27 5.94 -4.36 7.14
C SER A 27 7.38 -4.44 6.63
N VAL A 28 8.08 -3.30 6.52
CA VAL A 28 9.51 -3.27 6.17
C VAL A 28 10.34 -4.05 7.19
N ARG A 29 10.11 -3.83 8.48
CA ARG A 29 10.82 -4.54 9.57
C ARG A 29 10.57 -6.04 9.53
N LEU A 30 9.34 -6.47 9.23
CA LEU A 30 9.02 -7.89 9.06
C LEU A 30 9.86 -8.52 7.94
N CYS A 31 9.99 -7.85 6.80
CA CYS A 31 10.83 -8.31 5.69
C CYS A 31 12.32 -8.34 6.07
N VAL A 32 12.83 -7.29 6.71
CA VAL A 32 14.23 -7.20 7.17
C VAL A 32 14.57 -8.36 8.11
N ASP A 33 13.74 -8.56 9.13
CA ASP A 33 13.92 -9.61 10.13
C ASP A 33 13.89 -10.99 9.46
N ARG A 34 12.86 -11.27 8.65
CA ARG A 34 12.68 -12.61 8.10
C ARG A 34 13.67 -12.98 7.02
N LEU A 35 14.08 -12.02 6.19
CA LEU A 35 15.09 -12.23 5.15
C LEU A 35 16.52 -12.18 5.72
N GLY A 36 16.69 -11.81 7.00
CA GLY A 36 17.97 -11.81 7.68
C GLY A 36 18.90 -10.66 7.28
N PHE A 37 18.35 -9.52 6.88
CA PHE A 37 19.16 -8.35 6.55
C PHE A 37 19.68 -7.65 7.80
N ALA A 38 20.98 -7.36 7.84
CA ALA A 38 21.60 -6.52 8.87
C ALA A 38 21.37 -5.02 8.59
N ALA A 39 20.11 -4.62 8.44
CA ALA A 39 19.75 -3.25 8.08
C ALA A 39 19.86 -2.28 9.28
N ASP A 40 20.05 -0.99 8.99
CA ASP A 40 19.94 0.08 9.98
C ASP A 40 18.55 0.02 10.65
N PRO A 41 18.44 0.12 11.99
CA PRO A 41 17.16 0.12 12.69
C PRO A 41 16.22 1.26 12.26
N LYS A 42 16.77 2.35 11.72
CA LYS A 42 16.01 3.49 11.20
C LYS A 42 15.55 3.20 9.76
N ILE A 43 14.24 3.15 9.58
CA ILE A 43 13.63 3.13 8.25
C ILE A 43 13.63 4.55 7.68
N ARG A 44 14.15 4.71 6.46
CA ARG A 44 14.11 5.98 5.74
C ARG A 44 12.74 6.12 5.09
N ALA A 45 12.02 7.18 5.46
CA ALA A 45 10.74 7.53 4.84
C ALA A 45 10.91 8.76 3.96
N SER A 46 10.33 8.74 2.77
CA SER A 46 10.26 9.89 1.86
C SER A 46 8.89 9.97 1.20
N GLN A 47 8.57 11.15 0.70
CA GLN A 47 7.32 11.40 -0.01
C GLN A 47 7.52 12.37 -1.16
N GLU A 48 6.73 12.16 -2.20
CA GLU A 48 6.63 13.02 -3.37
C GLU A 48 5.16 13.44 -3.55
N VAL A 49 4.93 14.57 -4.20
CA VAL A 49 3.59 15.05 -4.54
C VAL A 49 3.52 15.39 -6.02
N ALA A 50 2.35 15.15 -6.62
CA ALA A 50 1.96 15.71 -7.90
C ALA A 50 0.76 16.64 -7.70
N VAL A 51 0.76 17.77 -8.41
CA VAL A 51 -0.32 18.75 -8.36
C VAL A 51 -1.20 18.64 -9.60
N ALA A 52 -2.46 19.07 -9.48
CA ALA A 52 -3.35 19.18 -10.62
C ALA A 52 -2.87 20.30 -11.56
N THR A 53 -2.93 20.08 -12.88
CA THR A 53 -2.67 21.11 -13.91
C THR A 53 -3.95 21.69 -14.50
N ALA A 54 -5.09 21.03 -14.27
CA ALA A 54 -6.44 21.45 -14.62
C ALA A 54 -7.40 21.03 -13.47
N PRO A 55 -8.62 21.59 -13.39
CA PRO A 55 -9.59 21.13 -12.40
C PRO A 55 -9.89 19.64 -12.52
N ILE A 56 -9.83 18.90 -11.41
CA ILE A 56 -10.14 17.47 -11.33
C ILE A 56 -11.38 17.29 -10.46
N ASP A 57 -12.45 16.72 -11.03
CA ASP A 57 -13.63 16.32 -10.25
C ASP A 57 -13.31 15.08 -9.41
N SER A 58 -13.66 15.12 -8.13
CA SER A 58 -13.33 14.05 -7.19
C SER A 58 -14.41 13.90 -6.11
N PRO A 59 -14.47 12.73 -5.43
CA PRO A 59 -15.46 12.49 -4.37
C PRO A 59 -15.37 13.45 -3.18
N ILE A 60 -14.28 14.22 -3.04
CA ILE A 60 -14.07 15.19 -1.98
C ILE A 60 -14.26 16.65 -2.43
N GLY A 61 -14.75 16.85 -3.66
CA GLY A 61 -14.87 18.15 -4.32
C GLY A 61 -13.84 18.33 -5.44
N ILE A 62 -13.92 19.48 -6.12
CA ILE A 62 -13.00 19.83 -7.21
C ILE A 62 -11.61 20.09 -6.62
N ILE A 63 -10.59 19.47 -7.20
CA ILE A 63 -9.18 19.78 -6.94
C ILE A 63 -8.72 20.76 -8.01
N GLU A 64 -8.35 21.97 -7.58
CA GLU A 64 -7.97 23.06 -8.47
C GLU A 64 -6.51 22.97 -8.92
N PRO A 65 -6.14 23.59 -10.05
CA PRO A 65 -4.75 23.66 -10.50
C PRO A 65 -3.79 24.15 -9.40
N GLY A 66 -2.64 23.49 -9.28
CA GLY A 66 -1.63 23.73 -8.24
C GLY A 66 -1.92 23.07 -6.89
N GLN A 67 -3.11 22.48 -6.69
CA GLN A 67 -3.41 21.69 -5.50
C GLN A 67 -2.96 20.24 -5.66
N VAL A 68 -2.66 19.59 -4.54
CA VAL A 68 -2.17 18.20 -4.52
C VAL A 68 -3.25 17.25 -5.03
N ALA A 69 -2.89 16.47 -6.06
CA ALA A 69 -3.73 15.46 -6.70
C ALA A 69 -3.04 14.09 -6.78
N GLY A 70 -1.74 13.99 -6.52
CA GLY A 70 -1.01 12.74 -6.41
C GLY A 70 -0.06 12.75 -5.22
N ARG A 71 0.11 11.60 -4.58
CA ARG A 71 1.11 11.39 -3.53
C ARG A 71 1.78 10.04 -3.71
N ARG A 72 3.09 10.02 -3.54
CA ARG A 72 3.89 8.80 -3.47
C ARG A 72 4.67 8.79 -2.16
N PHE A 73 4.73 7.63 -1.54
CA PHE A 73 5.46 7.41 -0.30
C PHE A 73 6.42 6.25 -0.47
N HIS A 74 7.58 6.34 0.16
CA HIS A 74 8.57 5.28 0.23
C HIS A 74 8.96 5.00 1.67
N TRP A 75 9.15 3.72 1.98
CA TRP A 75 9.77 3.26 3.22
C TRP A 75 10.87 2.28 2.87
N GLU A 76 12.10 2.64 3.21
CA GLU A 76 13.31 1.94 2.80
C GLU A 76 14.11 1.49 4.02
N ALA A 77 14.50 0.20 4.03
CA ALA A 77 15.54 -0.31 4.92
C ALA A 77 16.86 -0.39 4.17
N LEU A 78 17.94 0.04 4.81
CA LEU A 78 19.27 0.12 4.21
C LEU A 78 20.30 -0.72 4.97
N VAL A 79 21.20 -1.37 4.24
CA VAL A 79 22.45 -1.94 4.75
C VAL A 79 23.60 -1.08 4.21
N GLY A 80 24.18 -0.23 5.06
CA GLY A 80 25.02 0.87 4.60
C GLY A 80 24.21 1.80 3.69
N ASP A 81 24.67 2.02 2.45
CA ASP A 81 23.97 2.85 1.46
C ASP A 81 23.05 2.05 0.52
N LYS A 82 22.97 0.73 0.67
CA LYS A 82 22.17 -0.14 -0.19
C LYS A 82 20.77 -0.33 0.37
N VAL A 83 19.75 0.05 -0.39
CA VAL A 83 18.35 -0.29 -0.10
C VAL A 83 18.16 -1.80 -0.32
N VAL A 84 17.72 -2.49 0.74
CA VAL A 84 17.50 -3.96 0.72
C VAL A 84 16.02 -4.34 0.78
N VAL A 85 15.19 -3.46 1.33
CA VAL A 85 13.72 -3.58 1.31
C VAL A 85 13.16 -2.19 1.04
N GLU A 86 12.25 -2.10 0.08
CA GLU A 86 11.49 -0.89 -0.23
C GLU A 86 10.01 -1.23 -0.31
N ILE A 87 9.18 -0.40 0.33
CA ILE A 87 7.73 -0.39 0.08
C ILE A 87 7.36 0.99 -0.47
N THR A 88 6.70 1.00 -1.63
CA THR A 88 6.21 2.22 -2.26
C THR A 88 4.71 2.20 -2.39
N VAL A 89 4.07 3.33 -2.12
CA VAL A 89 2.62 3.48 -2.18
C VAL A 89 2.27 4.71 -3.01
N ASN A 90 1.45 4.51 -4.05
CA ASN A 90 1.06 5.53 -5.03
C ASN A 90 -0.44 5.82 -4.93
N TRP A 91 -0.82 7.02 -4.49
CA TRP A 91 -2.23 7.44 -4.42
C TRP A 91 -2.45 8.63 -5.35
N LEU A 92 -3.31 8.44 -6.35
CA LEU A 92 -3.57 9.43 -7.39
C LEU A 92 -5.07 9.72 -7.46
N MET A 93 -5.42 10.98 -7.63
CA MET A 93 -6.76 11.45 -7.99
C MET A 93 -6.83 11.57 -9.51
N GLY A 94 -7.15 10.46 -10.17
CA GLY A 94 -7.11 10.34 -11.63
C GLY A 94 -5.71 10.01 -12.17
N SER A 95 -5.59 9.94 -13.51
CA SER A 95 -4.33 9.63 -14.22
C SER A 95 -3.95 10.69 -15.26
N GLU A 96 -4.71 11.78 -15.31
CA GLU A 96 -4.54 12.89 -16.24
C GLU A 96 -4.38 14.19 -15.46
N ASN A 97 -3.84 15.21 -16.11
CA ASN A 97 -3.70 16.55 -15.54
C ASN A 97 -2.90 16.59 -14.22
N LEU A 98 -1.84 15.79 -14.13
CA LEU A 98 -0.89 15.79 -13.00
C LEU A 98 0.45 16.37 -13.42
N ASP A 99 1.09 17.12 -12.52
CA ASP A 99 2.49 17.55 -12.63
C ASP A 99 3.25 17.22 -11.33
N PRO A 100 4.25 16.31 -11.34
CA PRO A 100 4.72 15.56 -12.51
C PRO A 100 3.65 14.62 -13.11
N PRO A 101 3.75 14.24 -14.40
CA PRO A 101 2.72 13.49 -15.14
C PRO A 101 2.72 12.01 -14.77
N TRP A 102 2.42 11.71 -13.50
CA TRP A 102 2.31 10.34 -13.02
C TRP A 102 1.10 9.65 -13.64
N SER A 103 1.28 8.39 -14.02
CA SER A 103 0.21 7.54 -14.49
C SER A 103 0.40 6.12 -13.95
N PHE A 104 -0.66 5.34 -13.98
CA PHE A 104 -0.57 3.91 -13.67
C PHE A 104 0.13 3.11 -14.78
N GLY A 105 0.46 3.73 -15.92
CA GLY A 105 0.98 3.03 -17.09
C GLY A 105 -0.01 2.01 -17.67
N PRO A 106 0.43 1.18 -18.64
CA PRO A 106 -0.45 0.27 -19.37
C PRO A 106 -1.05 -0.83 -18.48
N ALA A 107 -0.42 -1.12 -17.35
CA ALA A 107 -0.87 -2.13 -16.42
C ALA A 107 -1.99 -1.64 -15.49
N GLY A 108 -2.35 -0.35 -15.48
CA GLY A 108 -3.40 0.19 -14.61
C GLY A 108 -3.12 0.00 -13.11
N GLU A 109 -4.15 0.09 -12.28
CA GLU A 109 -4.02 -0.10 -10.83
C GLU A 109 -3.68 -1.55 -10.50
N ARG A 110 -2.76 -1.73 -9.56
CA ARG A 110 -2.17 -3.04 -9.22
C ARG A 110 -1.33 -2.96 -7.96
N TYR A 111 -0.99 -4.15 -7.45
CA TYR A 111 0.09 -4.35 -6.49
C TYR A 111 1.25 -5.06 -7.19
N GLU A 112 2.47 -4.65 -6.89
CA GLU A 112 3.68 -5.22 -7.47
C GLU A 112 4.61 -5.69 -6.35
N ILE A 113 5.23 -6.84 -6.58
CA ILE A 113 6.24 -7.41 -5.70
C ILE A 113 7.43 -7.79 -6.57
N GLU A 114 8.58 -7.19 -6.31
CA GLU A 114 9.84 -7.50 -6.97
C GLU A 114 10.80 -8.12 -5.95
N VAL A 115 11.40 -9.25 -6.30
CA VAL A 115 12.51 -9.86 -5.56
C VAL A 115 13.69 -9.97 -6.50
N ARG A 116 14.74 -9.19 -6.23
CA ARG A 116 16.01 -9.26 -6.96
C ARG A 116 16.95 -10.24 -6.28
N GLY A 117 17.36 -11.28 -6.99
CA GLY A 117 18.09 -12.42 -6.44
C GLY A 117 18.63 -13.34 -7.54
N ASN A 118 18.52 -14.65 -7.33
CA ASN A 118 18.85 -15.63 -8.36
C ASN A 118 17.85 -16.79 -8.33
N PRO A 119 16.83 -16.80 -9.21
CA PRO A 119 16.53 -15.79 -10.24
C PRO A 119 15.86 -14.54 -9.67
N ASP A 120 15.84 -13.48 -10.47
CA ASP A 120 14.93 -12.35 -10.23
C ASP A 120 13.47 -12.81 -10.44
N THR A 121 12.57 -12.30 -9.61
CA THR A 121 11.14 -12.63 -9.65
C THR A 121 10.30 -11.37 -9.55
N PHE A 122 9.27 -11.27 -10.39
CA PHE A 122 8.31 -10.17 -10.37
C PHE A 122 6.88 -10.71 -10.38
N VAL A 123 6.03 -10.20 -9.49
CA VAL A 123 4.63 -10.58 -9.36
C VAL A 123 3.76 -9.34 -9.44
N THR A 124 2.71 -9.40 -10.26
CA THR A 124 1.67 -8.37 -10.33
C THR A 124 0.33 -8.95 -9.91
N VAL A 125 -0.35 -8.28 -8.99
CA VAL A 125 -1.70 -8.62 -8.55
C VAL A 125 -2.67 -7.53 -9.00
N LYS A 126 -3.76 -7.92 -9.68
CA LYS A 126 -4.81 -7.03 -10.20
C LYS A 126 -6.19 -7.49 -9.74
N GLY A 127 -7.17 -6.58 -9.82
CA GLY A 127 -8.58 -6.87 -9.52
C GLY A 127 -8.97 -6.59 -8.06
N TRP A 128 -8.09 -5.93 -7.30
CA TRP A 128 -8.38 -5.49 -5.92
C TRP A 128 -8.71 -3.99 -5.85
N GLN A 129 -8.87 -3.34 -7.00
CA GLN A 129 -9.44 -2.02 -7.14
C GLN A 129 -10.92 -2.11 -7.55
N PRO A 130 -11.77 -1.15 -7.15
CA PRO A 130 -13.11 -1.03 -7.72
C PRO A 130 -13.05 -0.54 -9.18
N GLU A 131 -13.98 -0.98 -10.03
CA GLU A 131 -14.05 -0.57 -11.45
C GLU A 131 -14.52 0.88 -11.64
N SER A 132 -15.18 1.45 -10.63
CA SER A 132 -15.59 2.85 -10.61
C SER A 132 -15.66 3.37 -9.18
N VAL A 133 -15.68 4.70 -9.04
CA VAL A 133 -15.92 5.37 -7.74
C VAL A 133 -17.24 4.90 -7.12
N ALA A 134 -18.31 4.86 -7.91
CA ALA A 134 -19.63 4.47 -7.42
C ALA A 134 -19.66 3.02 -6.91
N ALA A 135 -18.99 2.09 -7.62
CA ALA A 135 -18.85 0.71 -7.17
C ALA A 135 -18.03 0.63 -5.88
N GLY A 136 -16.91 1.36 -5.80
CA GLY A 136 -16.04 1.39 -4.63
C GLY A 136 -16.70 1.95 -3.37
N LEU A 137 -17.65 2.87 -3.51
CA LEU A 137 -18.45 3.39 -2.39
C LEU A 137 -19.45 2.37 -1.84
N GLN A 138 -19.88 1.40 -2.65
CA GLN A 138 -20.74 0.30 -2.20
C GLN A 138 -19.91 -0.83 -1.58
N SER A 139 -18.83 -1.24 -2.26
CA SER A 139 -17.89 -2.26 -1.79
C SER A 139 -16.56 -2.11 -2.50
N ASN A 140 -15.47 -2.04 -1.73
CA ASN A 140 -14.12 -1.93 -2.27
C ASN A 140 -13.41 -3.30 -2.18
N PRO A 141 -13.05 -3.93 -3.31
CA PRO A 141 -12.40 -5.25 -3.31
C PRO A 141 -11.11 -5.33 -2.49
N GLY A 142 -10.31 -4.26 -2.43
CA GLY A 142 -9.08 -4.21 -1.63
C GLY A 142 -9.35 -4.20 -0.12
N ILE A 143 -10.42 -3.51 0.29
CA ILE A 143 -10.91 -3.55 1.69
C ILE A 143 -11.42 -4.96 2.02
N VAL A 144 -12.19 -5.57 1.10
CA VAL A 144 -12.68 -6.95 1.27
C VAL A 144 -11.51 -7.93 1.38
N ALA A 145 -10.47 -7.82 0.55
CA ALA A 145 -9.29 -8.68 0.61
C ALA A 145 -8.57 -8.58 1.97
N THR A 146 -8.46 -7.36 2.52
CA THR A 146 -7.90 -7.13 3.85
C THR A 146 -8.76 -7.76 4.95
N ALA A 147 -10.07 -7.55 4.91
CA ALA A 147 -11.00 -8.15 5.87
C ALA A 147 -11.01 -9.69 5.79
N ALA A 148 -10.98 -10.24 4.57
CA ALA A 148 -10.93 -11.67 4.33
C ALA A 148 -9.68 -12.30 4.96
N HIS A 149 -8.53 -11.62 4.91
CA HIS A 149 -7.32 -12.09 5.59
C HIS A 149 -7.53 -12.23 7.10
N CYS A 150 -8.14 -11.22 7.76
CA CYS A 150 -8.45 -11.29 9.19
C CYS A 150 -9.42 -12.43 9.52
N VAL A 151 -10.49 -12.60 8.75
CA VAL A 151 -11.50 -13.65 8.96
C VAL A 151 -10.87 -15.04 8.78
N ASN A 152 -10.10 -15.22 7.71
CA ASN A 152 -9.45 -16.50 7.40
C ASN A 152 -8.37 -16.86 8.44
N ALA A 153 -7.82 -15.88 9.16
CA ALA A 153 -6.85 -16.13 10.22
C ALA A 153 -7.47 -16.66 11.52
N ILE A 154 -8.77 -16.42 11.77
CA ILE A 154 -9.45 -16.78 13.02
C ILE A 154 -9.18 -18.23 13.47
N PRO A 155 -9.33 -19.27 12.61
CA PRO A 155 -9.12 -20.65 13.06
C PRO A 155 -7.68 -20.92 13.50
N ALA A 156 -6.69 -20.35 12.79
CA ALA A 156 -5.29 -20.49 13.13
C ALA A 156 -4.96 -19.77 14.44
N THR A 157 -5.49 -18.55 14.62
CA THR A 157 -5.31 -17.77 15.85
C THR A 157 -5.95 -18.45 17.06
N CYS A 158 -7.17 -18.99 16.94
CA CYS A 158 -7.83 -19.69 18.04
C CYS A 158 -7.12 -20.98 18.46
N ALA A 159 -6.44 -21.65 17.52
CA ALA A 159 -5.70 -22.88 17.79
C ALA A 159 -4.29 -22.63 18.34
N ALA A 160 -3.78 -21.39 18.26
CA ALA A 160 -2.42 -21.06 18.67
C ALA A 160 -2.29 -21.01 20.21
N PRO A 161 -1.09 -21.26 20.76
CA PRO A 161 -0.82 -21.04 22.18
C PRO A 161 -1.07 -19.59 22.59
N ALA A 162 -1.47 -19.38 23.85
CA ALA A 162 -1.62 -18.04 24.40
C ALA A 162 -0.33 -17.23 24.30
N GLY A 163 -0.44 -15.97 23.88
CA GLY A 163 0.70 -15.07 23.66
C GLY A 163 0.54 -14.25 22.39
N ILE A 164 1.55 -13.43 22.08
CA ILE A 164 1.62 -12.71 20.80
C ILE A 164 2.15 -13.68 19.75
N GLN A 165 1.35 -13.92 18.72
CA GLN A 165 1.71 -14.74 17.56
C GLN A 165 1.91 -13.85 16.34
N SER A 166 2.87 -14.18 15.50
CA SER A 166 3.14 -13.51 14.22
C SER A 166 2.73 -14.36 13.02
N PHE A 167 2.86 -13.79 11.82
CA PHE A 167 2.69 -14.51 10.55
C PHE A 167 3.54 -15.79 10.42
N PHE A 168 4.66 -15.86 11.14
CA PHE A 168 5.59 -16.98 11.06
C PHE A 168 5.36 -18.06 12.13
N ASP A 169 4.53 -17.77 13.14
CA ASP A 169 4.15 -18.72 14.17
C ASP A 169 2.85 -19.46 13.84
N LEU A 170 2.06 -18.90 12.91
CA LEU A 170 0.81 -19.47 12.42
C LEU A 170 1.04 -20.25 11.11
N PRO A 171 0.18 -21.23 10.78
CA PRO A 171 0.16 -21.82 9.45
C PRO A 171 -0.15 -20.75 8.38
N LEU A 172 0.19 -21.05 7.13
CA LEU A 172 -0.17 -20.18 6.01
C LEU A 172 -1.68 -19.94 5.99
N ILE A 173 -2.08 -18.66 6.05
CA ILE A 173 -3.49 -18.28 6.03
C ILE A 173 -4.06 -18.52 4.64
N THR A 174 -5.04 -19.42 4.56
CA THR A 174 -5.70 -19.83 3.33
C THR A 174 -7.20 -19.57 3.42
N ALA A 175 -7.85 -19.46 2.26
CA ALA A 175 -9.30 -19.40 2.17
C ALA A 175 -9.90 -20.80 2.07
N ARG A 176 -11.21 -20.93 2.35
CA ARG A 176 -12.00 -22.14 2.08
C ARG A 176 -13.04 -21.87 1.01
N ALA A 177 -13.51 -22.92 0.35
CA ALA A 177 -14.67 -22.83 -0.52
C ALA A 177 -15.89 -22.33 0.26
N ALA A 178 -16.80 -21.64 -0.42
CA ALA A 178 -18.10 -21.29 0.16
C ALA A 178 -18.82 -22.59 0.59
N PRO A 179 -19.55 -22.61 1.72
CA PRO A 179 -20.12 -23.83 2.28
C PRO A 179 -20.95 -24.64 1.29
N GLU A 180 -21.75 -23.99 0.48
CA GLU A 180 -22.60 -24.58 -0.56
C GLU A 180 -21.82 -25.18 -1.74
N LEU A 181 -20.54 -24.83 -1.89
CA LEU A 181 -19.61 -25.35 -2.89
C LEU A 181 -18.53 -26.25 -2.27
N SER A 182 -18.55 -26.44 -0.95
CA SER A 182 -17.58 -27.26 -0.23
C SER A 182 -17.97 -28.75 -0.27
N ARG A 183 -16.95 -29.63 -0.18
CA ARG A 183 -17.13 -31.09 -0.16
C ARG A 183 -17.35 -31.64 1.24
#